data_AF-A0A4R2I9B9-F1
#
_entry.id   AF-A0A4R2I9B9-F1
#
_cell.length_a   1.000
_cell.length_b   1.000
_cell.length_c   1.000
_cell.angle_alpha   90.00
_cell.angle_beta   90.00
_cell.angle_gamma   90.00
#
_symmetry.space_group_name_H-M   'P 1'
#
loop_
_entity.id
_entity.type
_entity.pdbx_description
1 polymer ?
#
loop_
_entity_poly.entity_id
_entity_poly.type
_entity_poly.pdbx_seq_one_letter_code
_entity_poly.pdbx_strand_id
1 'polypeptide(L)'
;MAIPGQTPLDIWSAWLVNAAGIRGDWTRFLIERWAKDVRALSRMATCALPIDFAMIEADVAREMFSDYMNLARRLFGELDPELADSALAVA
;
A
#
# COMPACT_ATOMS: atom_id res chain seq x y z
N MET A 1 21.94 -11.81 -1.94
CA MET A 1 23.31 -11.96 -1.39
C MET A 1 23.25 -12.97 -0.25
N ALA A 2 24.06 -14.03 -0.27
CA ALA A 2 24.11 -14.96 0.86
C ALA A 2 24.96 -14.34 1.98
N ILE A 3 24.38 -14.15 3.16
CA ILE A 3 25.08 -13.64 4.33
C ILE A 3 25.95 -14.78 4.88
N PRO A 4 27.26 -14.57 5.14
CA PRO A 4 28.14 -15.61 5.65
C PRO A 4 27.58 -16.25 6.94
N GLY A 5 27.40 -17.57 6.93
CA GLY A 5 26.90 -18.33 8.10
C GLY A 5 25.41 -18.68 8.09
N GLN A 6 24.62 -18.22 7.11
CA GLN A 6 23.22 -18.66 6.97
C GLN A 6 23.12 -20.03 6.28
N THR A 7 22.34 -20.93 6.88
CA THR A 7 21.98 -22.20 6.23
C THR A 7 20.86 -21.97 5.21
N PRO A 8 20.69 -22.88 4.22
CA PRO A 8 19.55 -22.82 3.31
C PRO A 8 18.19 -22.78 4.02
N LEU A 9 18.09 -23.38 5.20
CA LEU A 9 16.88 -23.38 6.02
C LEU A 9 16.60 -21.98 6.59
N ASP A 10 17.64 -21.24 7.01
CA ASP A 10 17.50 -19.87 7.53
C ASP A 10 16.99 -18.93 6.43
N ILE A 11 17.52 -19.07 5.21
CA ILE A 11 17.09 -18.30 4.03
C ILE A 11 15.63 -18.63 3.67
N TRP A 12 15.26 -19.91 3.68
CA TRP A 12 13.89 -20.35 3.39
C TRP A 12 12.88 -19.87 4.43
N SER A 13 13.23 -19.95 5.72
CA SER A 13 12.36 -19.51 6.81
C SER A 13 12.15 -17.98 6.79
N ALA A 14 13.20 -17.20 6.53
CA ALA A 14 13.11 -15.76 6.34
C ALA A 14 12.20 -15.40 5.15
N TRP A 15 12.32 -16.11 4.03
CA TRP A 15 11.46 -15.90 2.87
C TRP A 15 9.99 -16.16 3.19
N LEU A 16 9.67 -17.24 3.91
CA LEU A 16 8.30 -17.57 4.30
C LEU A 16 7.69 -16.51 5.24
N VAL A 17 8.45 -16.03 6.22
CA VAL A 17 8.02 -14.97 7.14
C VAL A 17 7.75 -13.67 6.37
N ASN A 18 8.66 -13.26 5.48
CA ASN A 18 8.47 -12.07 4.65
C ASN A 18 7.27 -12.22 3.71
N ALA A 19 7.09 -13.39 3.08
CA ALA A 19 5.94 -13.66 2.22
C ALA A 19 4.60 -13.67 2.99
N ALA A 20 4.61 -14.01 4.29
CA ALA A 20 3.44 -13.88 5.15
C ALA A 20 3.16 -12.42 5.52
N GLY A 21 4.21 -11.65 5.85
CA GLY A 21 4.14 -10.20 6.11
C GLY A 21 3.54 -9.43 4.94
N ILE A 22 4.14 -9.59 3.75
CA ILE A 22 3.67 -9.00 2.48
C ILE A 22 2.20 -9.30 2.23
N ARG A 23 1.76 -10.56 2.41
CA ARG A 23 0.35 -10.94 2.23
C ARG A 23 -0.57 -10.28 3.27
N GLY A 24 -0.13 -10.18 4.51
CA GLY A 24 -0.87 -9.51 5.58
C GLY A 24 -1.07 -8.02 5.27
N ASP A 25 0.00 -7.35 4.83
CA ASP A 25 -0.03 -5.93 4.51
C ASP A 25 -0.85 -5.61 3.26
N TRP A 26 -0.78 -6.45 2.22
CA TRP A 26 -1.69 -6.37 1.08
C TRP A 26 -3.15 -6.56 1.47
N THR A 27 -3.45 -7.55 2.31
CA THR A 27 -4.82 -7.82 2.76
C THR A 27 -5.37 -6.65 3.56
N ARG A 28 -4.58 -6.10 4.48
CA ARG A 28 -4.94 -4.92 5.27
C ARG A 28 -5.23 -3.73 4.36
N PHE A 29 -4.35 -3.46 3.39
CA PHE A 29 -4.53 -2.38 2.43
C PHE A 29 -5.85 -2.49 1.67
N LEU A 30 -6.18 -3.67 1.13
CA LEU A 30 -7.41 -3.87 0.37
C LEU A 30 -8.66 -3.60 1.22
N ILE A 31 -8.68 -4.06 2.47
CA ILE A 31 -9.80 -3.84 3.39
C ILE A 31 -9.95 -2.34 3.72
N GLU A 32 -8.84 -1.66 4.03
CA GLU A 32 -8.86 -0.23 4.36
C GLU A 32 -9.29 0.63 3.16
N ARG A 33 -8.79 0.31 1.96
CA ARG A 33 -9.12 1.01 0.71
C ARG A 33 -10.59 0.80 0.35
N TRP A 34 -11.08 -0.43 0.41
CA TRP A 34 -12.50 -0.74 0.20
C TRP A 34 -13.41 0.09 1.10
N ALA A 35 -13.10 0.18 2.40
CA ALA A 35 -13.88 0.98 3.34
C ALA A 35 -13.86 2.49 3.00
N LYS A 36 -12.73 3.02 2.51
CA LYS A 36 -12.64 4.40 2.03
C LYS A 36 -13.47 4.63 0.76
N ASP A 37 -13.40 3.70 -0.20
CA ASP A 37 -14.14 3.79 -1.46
C ASP A 37 -15.65 3.75 -1.23
N VAL A 38 -16.14 2.85 -0.38
CA VAL A 38 -17.56 2.78 -0.02
C VAL A 38 -18.03 4.09 0.64
N ARG A 39 -17.21 4.69 1.52
CA ARG A 39 -17.53 6.00 2.12
C ARG A 39 -17.56 7.13 1.08
N ALA A 40 -16.63 7.14 0.14
CA ALA A 40 -16.60 8.12 -0.93
C ALA A 40 -17.82 8.00 -1.84
N LEU A 41 -18.18 6.78 -2.25
CA LEU A 41 -19.38 6.51 -3.03
C LEU A 41 -20.65 6.95 -2.30
N SER A 42 -20.74 6.69 -0.99
CA SER A 42 -21.86 7.17 -0.18
C SER A 42 -21.95 8.70 -0.16
N ARG A 43 -20.82 9.41 -0.06
CA ARG A 43 -20.79 10.89 -0.11
C ARG A 43 -21.22 11.39 -1.49
N MET A 44 -20.66 10.80 -2.55
CA MET A 44 -20.98 11.12 -3.95
C MET A 44 -22.48 10.94 -4.25
N ALA A 45 -23.10 9.88 -3.72
CA ALA A 45 -24.53 9.60 -3.91
C ALA A 45 -25.45 10.66 -3.26
N THR A 46 -24.92 11.47 -2.34
CA THR A 46 -25.66 12.53 -1.64
C THR A 46 -25.37 13.94 -2.17
N CYS A 47 -24.53 14.08 -3.20
CA CYS A 47 -24.19 15.37 -3.79
C CYS A 47 -25.39 16.01 -4.48
N ALA A 48 -25.63 17.30 -4.21
CA ALA A 48 -26.65 18.08 -4.91
C ALA A 48 -26.08 18.82 -6.14
N LEU A 49 -24.79 19.14 -6.12
CA LEU A 49 -24.12 19.88 -7.19
C LEU A 49 -22.99 19.06 -7.83
N PRO A 50 -22.76 19.19 -9.14
CA PRO A 50 -21.64 18.51 -9.82
C PRO A 50 -20.26 18.89 -9.28
N ILE A 51 -20.11 20.12 -8.77
CA ILE A 51 -18.83 20.58 -8.20
C ILE A 51 -18.47 19.81 -6.91
N ASP A 52 -19.46 19.50 -6.07
CA ASP A 52 -19.23 18.72 -4.85
C ASP A 52 -18.75 17.31 -5.18
N PHE A 53 -19.33 16.71 -6.23
CA PHE A 53 -18.91 15.41 -6.74
C PHE A 53 -17.45 15.45 -7.22
N ALA A 54 -17.10 16.44 -8.05
CA ALA A 54 -15.74 16.61 -8.56
C ALA A 54 -14.70 16.84 -7.45
N MET A 55 -15.07 17.56 -6.38
CA MET A 55 -14.21 17.72 -5.21
C MET A 55 -13.98 16.41 -4.47
N ILE A 56 -15.02 15.58 -4.31
CA ILE A 56 -14.87 14.26 -3.69
C ILE A 56 -14.00 13.35 -4.56
N GLU A 57 -14.15 13.37 -5.89
CA GLU A 57 -13.27 12.62 -6.79
C GLU A 57 -11.81 13.03 -6.65
N ALA A 58 -11.53 14.34 -6.60
CA ALA A 58 -10.17 14.86 -6.40
C ALA A 58 -9.58 14.42 -5.05
N ASP A 59 -10.37 14.46 -3.98
CA ASP A 59 -9.97 13.97 -2.66
C ASP A 59 -9.65 12.47 -2.69
N VAL A 60 -10.50 11.66 -3.32
CA VAL A 60 -10.29 10.21 -3.48
C VAL A 60 -9.02 9.92 -4.26
N ALA A 61 -8.78 10.61 -5.38
CA ALA A 61 -7.59 10.43 -6.20
C ALA A 61 -6.31 10.74 -5.40
N ARG A 62 -6.31 11.83 -4.64
CA ARG A 62 -5.18 12.24 -3.80
C ARG A 62 -4.93 11.23 -2.67
N GLU A 63 -5.98 10.80 -1.98
CA GLU A 63 -5.88 9.78 -0.93
C GLU A 63 -5.40 8.43 -1.49
N MET A 64 -5.94 8.02 -2.63
CA MET A 64 -5.57 6.76 -3.28
C MET A 64 -4.08 6.76 -3.63
N PHE A 65 -3.58 7.84 -4.23
CA PHE A 65 -2.15 7.97 -4.52
C PHE A 65 -1.30 7.83 -3.26
N SER A 66 -1.65 8.55 -2.18
CA SER A 66 -0.93 8.45 -0.91
C SER A 66 -0.96 7.04 -0.31
N ASP A 67 -2.11 6.37 -0.35
CA ASP A 67 -2.29 5.01 0.15
C ASP A 67 -1.40 4.02 -0.60
N TYR A 68 -1.35 4.09 -1.93
CA TYR A 68 -0.50 3.21 -2.76
C TYR A 68 0.99 3.48 -2.54
N MET A 69 1.41 4.74 -2.39
CA MET A 69 2.79 5.08 -2.08
C MET A 69 3.21 4.55 -0.70
N ASN A 70 2.32 4.63 0.29
CA ASN A 70 2.57 4.08 1.62
C ASN A 70 2.65 2.54 1.60
N LEU A 71 1.78 1.87 0.83
CA LEU A 71 1.86 0.43 0.63
C LEU A 71 3.19 0.06 -0.05
N ALA A 72 3.54 0.73 -1.14
CA ALA A 72 4.79 0.49 -1.85
C ALA A 72 5.99 0.64 -0.91
N ARG A 73 6.03 1.70 -0.09
CA ARG A 73 7.10 1.90 0.90
C ARG A 73 7.19 0.76 1.91
N ARG A 74 6.07 0.24 2.41
CA ARG A 74 6.07 -0.90 3.34
C ARG A 74 6.57 -2.16 2.65
N LEU A 75 6.02 -2.49 1.49
CA LEU A 75 6.38 -3.70 0.74
C LEU A 75 7.84 -3.69 0.29
N PHE A 76 8.33 -2.55 -0.23
CA PHE A 76 9.73 -2.42 -0.61
C PHE A 76 10.64 -2.37 0.61
N GLY A 77 10.24 -1.70 1.69
CA GLY A 77 11.02 -1.70 2.94
C GLY A 77 11.17 -3.08 3.57
N GLU A 78 10.18 -3.97 3.39
CA GLU A 78 10.26 -5.38 3.80
C GLU A 78 11.17 -6.23 2.90
N LEU A 79 11.39 -5.82 1.64
CA LEU A 79 12.22 -6.52 0.67
C LEU A 79 13.67 -6.02 0.66
N ASP A 80 13.86 -4.70 0.70
CA ASP A 80 15.13 -4.00 0.71
C ASP A 80 14.93 -2.55 1.20
N PRO A 81 15.47 -2.18 2.39
CA PRO A 81 15.33 -0.84 2.95
C PRO A 81 15.85 0.29 2.06
N GLU A 82 16.85 0.05 1.20
CA GLU A 82 17.42 1.08 0.30
C GLU A 82 16.50 1.34 -0.91
N LEU A 83 15.74 0.33 -1.35
CA LEU A 83 14.74 0.47 -2.42
C LEU A 83 13.51 1.29 -1.97
N ALA A 84 13.17 1.25 -0.68
CA ALA A 84 12.02 1.98 -0.12
C ALA A 84 12.12 3.50 -0.29
N ASP A 85 13.33 4.05 -0.23
CA ASP A 85 13.57 5.50 -0.39
C ASP A 85 13.57 5.92 -1.87
N SER A 86 13.95 5.03 -2.78
CA SER A 86 13.95 5.31 -4.23
C SER A 86 12.56 5.39 -4.87
N ALA A 87 11.59 4.63 -4.34
CA ALA A 87 10.22 4.62 -4.86
C ALA A 87 9.53 5.99 -4.71
N LEU A 88 9.95 6.80 -3.74
CA LEU A 88 9.45 8.16 -3.48
C LEU A 88 10.14 9.25 -4.32
N ALA A 89 11.28 8.95 -4.97
CA ALA A 89 12.06 9.95 -5.71
C ALA A 89 11.54 10.21 -7.14
N VAL A 90 10.61 9.38 -7.64
CA VAL A 90 10.06 9.44 -9.00
C VAL A 90 8.58 9.89 -9.00
N ALA A 91 8.01 10.14 -7.82
CA ALA A 91 6.63 10.54 -7.58
C ALA A 91 6.55 12.05 -7.31
#